data_AF-A0A317Z3E6-F1
#
_entry.id   AF-A0A317Z3E6-F1
#
_cell.length_a   1.000
_cell.length_b   1.000
_cell.length_c   1.000
_cell.angle_alpha   90.00
_cell.angle_beta   90.00
_cell.angle_gamma   90.00
#
_symmetry.space_group_name_H-M   'P 1'
#
loop_
_entity.id
_entity.type
_entity.pdbx_description
1 polymer ?
#
loop_
_entity_poly.entity_id
_entity_poly.type
_entity_poly.pdbx_seq_one_letter_code
_entity_poly.pdbx_strand_id
1 'polypeptide(L)'
;HIPLDELPDGSIIGTSSLRRGAQILAKYPNLEIKWIRGNIDTRLKKLETEDYDAIILAAAGLKRMGWSDDIVTTYLDEDLLVPAIGQGALGIECRADDDELLALLAKVHNEDVAACVTAERTFLKEMNGSCQVPIGGYATRKNDTEIQFTGLIMSPDGKQRFEYTFSGQDPIQVGSEVSRVLKSQGADKIIQALNEKEVIMLA
;
A
#
# COMPACT_ATOMS: atom_id res chain seq x y z
N HIS A 1 4.18 -0.39 24.98
CA HIS A 1 4.44 -0.03 23.56
C HIS A 1 4.56 1.49 23.46
N ILE A 2 5.45 2.01 22.61
CA ILE A 2 5.62 3.46 22.39
C ILE A 2 4.93 3.82 21.06
N PRO A 3 3.96 4.75 21.02
CA PRO A 3 3.35 5.24 19.80
C PRO A 3 4.35 5.79 18.80
N LEU A 4 4.02 5.73 17.50
CA LEU A 4 4.91 6.14 16.42
C LEU A 4 5.38 7.60 16.53
N ASP A 5 4.51 8.50 16.96
CA ASP A 5 4.78 9.93 17.16
C ASP A 5 5.54 10.25 18.45
N GLU A 6 5.74 9.25 19.32
CA GLU A 6 6.51 9.35 20.55
C GLU A 6 7.87 8.63 20.46
N LEU A 7 8.18 8.00 19.32
CA LEU A 7 9.48 7.35 19.12
C LEU A 7 10.61 8.39 19.16
N PRO A 8 11.69 8.16 19.94
CA PRO A 8 12.85 9.04 19.96
C PRO A 8 13.51 9.21 18.59
N ASP A 9 14.17 10.35 18.38
CA ASP A 9 15.06 10.56 17.23
C ASP A 9 16.09 9.41 17.11
N GLY A 10 16.31 8.94 15.89
CA GLY A 10 17.19 7.80 15.60
C GLY A 10 16.55 6.43 15.80
N SER A 11 15.29 6.34 16.24
CA SER A 11 14.61 5.03 16.37
C SER A 11 14.48 4.33 15.01
N ILE A 12 14.69 3.02 15.02
CA ILE A 12 14.76 2.17 13.83
C ILE A 12 13.42 1.49 13.58
N ILE A 13 12.79 1.82 12.46
CA ILE A 13 11.55 1.20 11.98
C ILE A 13 11.86 0.14 10.93
N GLY A 14 11.47 -1.10 11.21
CA GLY A 14 11.56 -2.24 10.32
C GLY A 14 10.48 -2.25 9.23
N THR A 15 10.86 -1.99 7.98
CA THR A 15 10.02 -2.23 6.80
C THR A 15 10.85 -2.40 5.53
N SER A 16 10.51 -3.40 4.71
CA SER A 16 11.07 -3.54 3.36
C SER A 16 10.25 -2.85 2.25
N SER A 17 9.14 -2.19 2.61
CA SER A 17 8.29 -1.48 1.65
C SER A 17 8.74 -0.04 1.50
N LEU A 18 9.18 0.35 0.29
CA LEU A 18 9.52 1.74 -0.02
C LEU A 18 8.33 2.68 0.18
N ARG A 19 7.10 2.23 -0.15
CA ARG A 19 5.86 2.98 0.11
C ARG A 19 5.70 3.35 1.59
N ARG A 20 5.96 2.40 2.50
CA ARG A 20 5.84 2.64 3.95
C ARG A 20 6.99 3.54 4.42
N GLY A 21 8.22 3.22 4.05
CA GLY A 21 9.40 3.99 4.45
C GLY A 21 9.32 5.45 4.02
N ALA A 22 8.98 5.72 2.76
CA ALA A 22 8.85 7.08 2.23
C ALA A 22 7.80 7.92 2.97
N GLN A 23 6.63 7.34 3.28
CA GLN A 23 5.57 8.05 4.00
C GLN A 23 5.96 8.36 5.45
N ILE A 24 6.61 7.41 6.12
CA ILE A 24 7.11 7.60 7.48
C ILE A 24 8.19 8.67 7.51
N LEU A 25 9.20 8.60 6.63
CA LEU A 25 10.28 9.59 6.56
C LEU A 25 9.79 10.99 6.20
N ALA A 26 8.72 11.09 5.41
CA ALA A 26 8.11 12.38 5.08
C ALA A 26 7.49 13.08 6.31
N LYS A 27 6.95 12.31 7.26
CA LYS A 27 6.33 12.86 8.49
C LYS A 27 7.30 12.91 9.67
N TYR A 28 8.19 11.93 9.78
CA TYR A 28 9.14 11.75 10.87
C TYR A 28 10.57 11.60 10.32
N PRO A 29 11.19 12.70 9.86
CA PRO A 29 12.47 12.67 9.14
C PRO A 29 13.66 12.27 10.02
N ASN A 30 13.52 12.28 11.34
CA ASN A 30 14.55 11.88 12.29
C ASN A 30 14.52 10.38 12.62
N LEU A 31 13.55 9.62 12.08
CA LEU A 31 13.49 8.16 12.26
C LEU A 31 14.30 7.47 11.17
N GLU A 32 14.79 6.27 11.47
CA GLU A 32 15.54 5.45 10.54
C GLU A 32 14.69 4.31 9.98
N ILE A 33 14.77 4.07 8.67
CA ILE A 33 14.13 2.90 8.05
C ILE A 33 15.17 1.81 7.81
N LYS A 34 15.00 0.66 8.48
CA LYS A 34 15.83 -0.52 8.28
C LYS A 34 15.01 -1.64 7.64
N TRP A 35 15.63 -2.32 6.70
CA TRP A 35 14.96 -3.36 5.93
C TRP A 35 14.69 -4.59 6.78
N ILE A 36 13.52 -5.22 6.64
CA ILE A 36 13.15 -6.44 7.37
C ILE A 36 12.33 -7.41 6.50
N ARG A 37 12.81 -8.64 6.39
CA ARG A 37 12.15 -9.74 5.66
C ARG A 37 11.82 -10.92 6.56
N GLY A 38 10.83 -11.69 6.11
CA GLY A 38 10.24 -12.83 6.82
C GLY A 38 8.72 -12.83 6.69
N ASN A 39 8.07 -13.90 7.12
CA ASN A 39 6.63 -13.91 7.42
C ASN A 39 6.36 -13.08 8.70
N ILE A 40 5.10 -13.00 9.12
CA ILE A 40 4.69 -12.21 10.30
C ILE A 40 5.47 -12.66 11.54
N ASP A 41 5.45 -13.97 11.85
CA ASP A 41 6.07 -14.51 13.06
C ASP A 41 7.58 -14.26 13.11
N THR A 42 8.26 -14.44 11.96
CA THR A 42 9.70 -14.14 11.86
C THR A 42 9.98 -12.67 12.11
N ARG A 43 9.16 -11.76 11.58
CA ARG A 43 9.37 -10.31 11.76
C ARG A 43 9.10 -9.88 13.19
N LEU A 44 8.08 -10.44 13.84
CA LEU A 44 7.80 -10.20 15.26
C LEU A 44 8.96 -10.68 16.13
N LYS A 45 9.48 -11.88 15.86
CA LYS A 45 10.69 -12.38 16.55
C LYS A 45 11.89 -11.45 16.35
N LYS A 46 12.10 -10.95 15.13
CA LYS A 46 13.19 -9.99 14.84
C LYS A 46 13.03 -8.66 15.55
N LEU A 47 11.79 -8.17 15.74
CA LEU A 47 11.53 -6.99 16.56
C LEU A 47 12.01 -7.21 18.01
N GLU A 48 11.90 -8.43 18.54
CA GLU A 48 12.35 -8.75 19.90
C GLU A 48 13.86 -9.02 20.00
N THR A 49 14.50 -9.52 18.93
CA THR A 49 15.85 -10.07 18.99
C THR A 49 16.92 -9.30 18.20
N GLU A 50 16.52 -8.41 17.29
CA GLU A 50 17.42 -7.60 16.46
C GLU A 50 17.23 -6.10 16.76
N ASP A 51 18.09 -5.24 16.20
CA ASP A 51 18.02 -3.79 16.44
C ASP A 51 16.89 -3.14 15.61
N TYR A 52 15.65 -3.29 16.08
CA TYR A 52 14.46 -2.55 15.63
C TYR A 52 13.67 -2.04 16.84
N ASP A 53 13.25 -0.79 16.81
CA ASP A 53 12.38 -0.19 17.85
C ASP A 53 10.90 -0.39 17.53
N ALA A 54 10.56 -0.51 16.24
CA ALA A 54 9.23 -0.82 15.76
C ALA A 54 9.26 -1.53 14.40
N ILE A 55 8.17 -2.21 14.02
CA ILE A 55 7.98 -2.74 12.66
C ILE A 55 6.60 -2.36 12.13
N ILE A 56 6.45 -2.27 10.81
CA ILE A 56 5.15 -1.99 10.17
C ILE A 56 4.63 -3.24 9.47
N LEU A 57 3.46 -3.70 9.90
CA LEU A 57 2.72 -4.83 9.33
C LEU A 57 1.34 -4.40 8.84
N ALA A 58 0.73 -5.19 7.96
CA ALA A 58 -0.66 -4.96 7.56
C ALA A 58 -1.59 -5.55 8.64
N ALA A 59 -2.52 -4.74 9.15
CA ALA A 59 -3.52 -5.17 10.14
C ALA A 59 -4.27 -6.44 9.72
N ALA A 60 -4.68 -6.52 8.44
CA ALA A 60 -5.39 -7.69 7.91
C ALA A 60 -4.58 -9.00 8.04
N GLY A 61 -3.25 -8.93 7.94
CA GLY A 61 -2.38 -10.10 8.11
C GLY A 61 -2.37 -10.59 9.56
N LEU A 62 -2.23 -9.67 10.52
CA LEU A 62 -2.25 -10.00 11.95
C LEU A 62 -3.59 -10.62 12.36
N LYS A 63 -4.69 -9.97 11.98
CA LYS A 63 -6.05 -10.43 12.31
C LYS A 63 -6.35 -11.83 11.75
N ARG A 64 -5.97 -12.10 10.50
CA ARG A 64 -6.19 -13.42 9.87
C ARG A 64 -5.38 -14.53 10.51
N MET A 65 -4.21 -14.20 11.05
CA MET A 65 -3.33 -15.15 11.75
C MET A 65 -3.71 -15.33 13.23
N GLY A 66 -4.75 -14.64 13.72
CA GLY A 66 -5.22 -14.78 15.09
C GLY A 66 -4.35 -14.11 16.15
N TRP A 67 -3.49 -13.16 15.75
CA TRP A 67 -2.73 -12.35 16.70
C TRP A 67 -3.67 -11.41 17.47
N SER A 68 -3.42 -11.24 18.78
CA SER A 68 -4.21 -10.31 19.62
C SER A 68 -4.07 -8.87 19.13
N ASP A 69 -5.13 -8.09 19.23
CA ASP A 69 -5.11 -6.65 18.96
C ASP A 69 -4.09 -5.93 19.86
N ASP A 70 -3.77 -6.48 21.04
CA ASP A 70 -2.79 -5.92 21.97
C ASP A 70 -1.37 -5.84 21.38
N ILE A 71 -1.04 -6.65 20.37
CA ILE A 71 0.27 -6.57 19.71
C ILE A 71 0.41 -5.31 18.85
N VAL A 72 -0.71 -4.69 18.47
CA VAL A 72 -0.73 -3.49 17.64
C VAL A 72 -0.62 -2.27 18.53
N THR A 73 0.53 -1.60 18.49
CA THR A 73 0.73 -0.32 19.20
C THR A 73 -0.18 0.79 18.68
N THR A 74 -0.31 0.90 17.36
CA THR A 74 -1.07 1.97 16.70
C THR A 74 -1.56 1.48 15.35
N TYR A 75 -2.85 1.68 15.08
CA TYR A 75 -3.39 1.57 13.72
C TYR A 75 -3.13 2.89 12.99
N LEU A 76 -2.43 2.81 11.85
CA LEU A 76 -2.10 3.98 11.04
C LEU A 76 -3.23 4.23 10.05
N ASP A 77 -3.85 5.41 10.12
CA ASP A 77 -4.90 5.84 9.20
C ASP A 77 -4.35 6.16 7.80
N GLU A 78 -5.27 6.36 6.86
CA GLU A 78 -4.95 6.67 5.46
C GLU A 78 -4.26 8.02 5.27
N ASP A 79 -4.44 8.98 6.18
CA ASP A 79 -3.79 10.29 6.15
C ASP A 79 -2.29 10.15 6.46
N LEU A 80 -1.96 9.26 7.40
CA LEU A 80 -0.58 8.96 7.79
C LEU A 80 0.10 8.00 6.81
N LEU A 81 -0.58 6.91 6.44
CA LEU A 81 0.00 5.86 5.63
C LEU A 81 -1.03 5.33 4.65
N VAL A 82 -1.10 5.96 3.47
CA VAL A 82 -1.90 5.50 2.33
C VAL A 82 -1.53 4.03 2.05
N PRO A 83 -2.50 3.11 2.13
CA PRO A 83 -2.32 1.67 1.92
C PRO A 83 -1.65 1.29 0.59
N ALA A 84 -1.19 0.04 0.52
CA ALA A 84 -0.89 -0.56 -0.78
C ALA A 84 -2.21 -0.86 -1.50
N ILE A 85 -2.15 -0.84 -2.83
CA ILE A 85 -3.25 -1.25 -3.70
C ILE A 85 -3.79 -2.62 -3.28
N GLY A 86 -5.08 -2.70 -2.97
CA GLY A 86 -5.79 -3.90 -2.54
C GLY A 86 -5.40 -4.40 -1.14
N GLN A 87 -4.73 -3.62 -0.29
CA GLN A 87 -4.28 -4.07 1.02
C GLN A 87 -5.49 -4.48 1.88
N GLY A 88 -5.59 -5.79 2.17
CA GLY A 88 -6.68 -6.36 2.95
C GLY A 88 -7.74 -7.07 2.10
N ALA A 89 -7.83 -6.79 0.80
CA ALA A 89 -8.65 -7.58 -0.11
C ALA A 89 -7.99 -8.95 -0.42
N LEU A 90 -8.81 -9.93 -0.82
CA LEU A 90 -8.34 -11.20 -1.37
C LEU A 90 -8.86 -11.31 -2.81
N GLY A 91 -7.96 -11.57 -3.75
CA GLY A 91 -8.32 -11.92 -5.12
C GLY A 91 -8.21 -13.43 -5.31
N ILE A 92 -9.20 -14.03 -5.97
CA ILE A 92 -9.19 -15.45 -6.35
C ILE A 92 -9.01 -15.50 -7.86
N GLU A 93 -7.92 -16.10 -8.33
CA GLU A 93 -7.64 -16.29 -9.75
C GLU A 93 -8.13 -17.67 -10.19
N CYS A 94 -8.82 -17.71 -11.32
CA CYS A 94 -9.30 -18.94 -11.95
C CYS A 94 -9.25 -18.81 -13.48
N ARG A 95 -9.49 -19.91 -14.21
CA ARG A 95 -9.58 -19.85 -15.66
C ARG A 95 -10.83 -19.10 -16.09
N ALA A 96 -10.72 -18.32 -17.17
CA ALA A 96 -11.82 -17.49 -17.66
C ALA A 96 -12.96 -18.29 -18.32
N ASP A 97 -12.71 -19.55 -18.70
CA ASP A 97 -13.66 -20.46 -19.34
C ASP A 97 -14.25 -21.53 -18.38
N ASP A 98 -14.00 -21.39 -17.08
CA ASP A 98 -14.54 -22.29 -16.04
C ASP A 98 -15.85 -21.74 -15.45
N ASP A 99 -16.94 -21.83 -16.23
CA ASP A 99 -18.25 -21.28 -15.87
C ASP A 99 -18.79 -21.85 -14.55
N GLU A 100 -18.50 -23.12 -14.24
CA GLU A 100 -18.89 -23.76 -12.99
C GLU A 100 -18.22 -23.09 -11.79
N LEU A 101 -16.90 -22.90 -11.85
CA LEU A 101 -16.15 -22.24 -10.78
C LEU A 101 -16.52 -20.76 -10.66
N LEU A 102 -16.73 -20.06 -11.77
CA LEU A 102 -17.16 -18.66 -11.77
C LEU A 102 -18.52 -18.48 -11.06
N ALA A 103 -19.48 -19.36 -11.33
CA ALA A 103 -20.79 -19.35 -10.66
C ALA A 103 -20.69 -19.61 -9.15
N LEU A 104 -19.71 -20.41 -8.71
CA LEU A 104 -19.45 -20.63 -7.28
C LEU A 104 -18.81 -19.39 -6.64
N LEU A 105 -17.80 -18.81 -7.29
CA LEU A 105 -17.06 -17.65 -6.77
C LEU A 105 -17.94 -16.40 -6.69
N ALA A 106 -18.93 -16.25 -7.56
CA ALA A 106 -19.90 -15.16 -7.51
C ALA A 106 -20.65 -15.06 -6.16
N LYS A 107 -20.81 -16.19 -5.43
CA LYS A 107 -21.49 -16.22 -4.12
C LYS A 107 -20.68 -15.60 -2.98
N VAL A 108 -19.36 -15.50 -3.14
CA VAL A 108 -18.45 -14.90 -2.15
C VAL A 108 -17.84 -13.60 -2.65
N HIS A 109 -18.24 -13.15 -3.85
CA HIS A 109 -17.82 -11.90 -4.42
C HIS A 109 -18.48 -10.72 -3.70
N ASN A 110 -17.72 -9.66 -3.47
CA ASN A 110 -18.22 -8.43 -2.90
C ASN A 110 -17.99 -7.30 -3.91
N GLU A 111 -19.08 -6.84 -4.52
CA GLU A 111 -19.07 -5.82 -5.58
C GLU A 111 -18.47 -4.48 -5.10
N ASP A 112 -18.71 -4.09 -3.85
CA ASP A 112 -18.15 -2.84 -3.30
C ASP A 112 -16.63 -2.90 -3.22
N VAL A 113 -16.10 -4.01 -2.70
CA VAL A 113 -14.66 -4.25 -2.63
C VAL A 113 -14.07 -4.36 -4.03
N ALA A 114 -14.75 -5.06 -4.94
CA ALA A 114 -14.30 -5.20 -6.32
C ALA A 114 -14.22 -3.87 -7.05
N ALA A 115 -15.21 -2.98 -6.87
CA ALA A 115 -15.23 -1.67 -7.48
C ALA A 115 -14.09 -0.78 -6.93
N CYS A 116 -13.92 -0.72 -5.61
CA CYS A 116 -12.79 0.00 -4.99
C CYS A 116 -11.44 -0.51 -5.50
N VAL A 117 -11.22 -1.83 -5.44
CA VAL A 117 -9.96 -2.46 -5.88
C VAL A 117 -9.76 -2.29 -7.39
N THR A 118 -10.83 -2.19 -8.19
CA THR A 118 -10.72 -1.91 -9.63
C THR A 118 -10.16 -0.51 -9.89
N ALA A 119 -10.59 0.50 -9.14
CA ALA A 119 -10.02 1.85 -9.25
C ALA A 119 -8.53 1.86 -8.88
N GLU A 120 -8.19 1.23 -7.75
CA GLU A 120 -6.81 1.14 -7.29
C GLU A 120 -5.91 0.37 -8.27
N ARG A 121 -6.39 -0.75 -8.83
CA ARG A 121 -5.64 -1.56 -9.81
C ARG A 121 -5.51 -0.89 -11.17
N THR A 122 -6.52 -0.11 -11.58
CA THR A 122 -6.44 0.72 -12.79
C THR A 122 -5.30 1.71 -12.65
N PHE A 123 -5.24 2.41 -11.51
CA PHE A 123 -4.14 3.31 -11.19
C PHE A 123 -2.77 2.62 -11.18
N LEU A 124 -2.66 1.48 -10.50
CA LEU A 124 -1.42 0.70 -10.44
C LEU A 124 -0.92 0.33 -11.84
N LYS A 125 -1.83 -0.16 -12.69
CA LYS A 125 -1.52 -0.57 -14.06
C LYS A 125 -1.07 0.62 -14.91
N GLU A 126 -1.81 1.73 -14.87
CA GLU A 126 -1.50 2.90 -15.68
C GLU A 126 -0.22 3.60 -15.28
N MET A 127 0.14 3.56 -14.00
CA MET A 127 1.39 4.11 -13.49
C MET A 127 2.59 3.17 -13.69
N ASN A 128 2.40 1.96 -14.25
CA ASN A 128 3.41 0.90 -14.31
C ASN A 128 4.04 0.62 -12.92
N GLY A 129 3.19 0.65 -11.88
CA GLY A 129 3.64 0.45 -10.51
C GLY A 129 3.87 -1.04 -10.18
N SER A 130 4.67 -1.27 -9.15
CA SER A 130 5.03 -2.58 -8.63
C SER A 130 5.19 -2.53 -7.11
N CYS A 131 5.41 -3.68 -6.46
CA CYS A 131 5.72 -3.71 -5.02
C CYS A 131 7.07 -3.06 -4.68
N GLN A 132 7.90 -2.76 -5.68
CA GLN A 132 9.23 -2.19 -5.51
C GLN A 132 9.27 -0.67 -5.65
N VAL A 133 8.14 -0.03 -5.97
CA VAL A 133 8.05 1.43 -6.03
C VAL A 133 7.19 1.96 -4.88
N PRO A 134 7.48 3.17 -4.38
CA PRO A 134 6.70 3.86 -3.34
C PRO A 134 5.34 4.38 -3.87
N ILE A 135 4.51 3.46 -4.35
CA ILE A 135 3.15 3.71 -4.85
C ILE A 135 2.12 3.21 -3.84
N GLY A 136 1.16 4.07 -3.47
CA GLY A 136 0.03 3.73 -2.60
C GLY A 136 -1.30 4.06 -3.27
N GLY A 137 -2.37 3.47 -2.77
CA GLY A 137 -3.70 3.86 -3.16
C GLY A 137 -4.77 3.21 -2.30
N TYR A 138 -5.83 3.96 -2.05
CA TYR A 138 -6.94 3.53 -1.22
C TYR A 138 -8.26 4.11 -1.74
N ALA A 139 -9.16 3.21 -2.12
CA ALA A 139 -10.49 3.54 -2.57
C ALA A 139 -11.52 3.17 -1.50
N THR A 140 -12.46 4.08 -1.27
CA THR A 140 -13.58 3.90 -0.34
C THR A 140 -14.90 4.19 -1.02
N ARG A 141 -15.92 3.40 -0.69
CA ARG A 141 -17.29 3.65 -1.13
C ARG A 141 -17.90 4.76 -0.27
N LYS A 142 -18.32 5.87 -0.88
CA LYS A 142 -18.92 7.01 -0.16
C LYS A 142 -20.43 6.87 -0.03
N ASN A 143 -21.06 6.22 -0.99
CA ASN A 143 -22.48 5.88 -1.03
C ASN A 143 -22.70 4.73 -2.04
N ASP A 144 -23.96 4.38 -2.28
CA ASP A 144 -24.38 3.28 -3.18
C ASP A 144 -23.92 3.42 -4.64
N THR A 145 -23.35 4.56 -5.03
CA THR A 145 -22.93 4.83 -6.42
C THR A 145 -21.52 5.37 -6.54
N GLU A 146 -21.00 6.04 -5.52
CA GLU A 146 -19.77 6.82 -5.62
C GLU A 146 -18.61 6.16 -4.87
N ILE A 147 -17.46 6.14 -5.53
CA ILE A 147 -16.18 5.70 -5.02
C ILE A 147 -15.27 6.92 -4.96
N GLN A 148 -14.60 7.12 -3.83
CA GLN A 148 -13.50 8.06 -3.71
C GLN A 148 -12.20 7.28 -3.68
N PHE A 149 -11.24 7.67 -4.50
CA PHE A 149 -9.94 7.04 -4.57
C PHE A 149 -8.84 8.08 -4.37
N THR A 150 -7.92 7.80 -3.44
CA THR A 150 -6.68 8.55 -3.24
C THR A 150 -5.52 7.72 -3.77
N GLY A 151 -4.80 8.25 -4.76
CA GLY A 151 -3.56 7.68 -5.27
C GLY A 151 -2.35 8.46 -4.80
N LEU A 152 -1.25 7.75 -4.53
CA LEU A 152 -0.01 8.31 -3.99
C LEU A 152 1.22 7.75 -4.72
N ILE A 153 2.16 8.63 -5.08
CA ILE A 153 3.52 8.27 -5.47
C ILE A 153 4.49 9.18 -4.71
N MET A 154 5.52 8.60 -4.11
CA MET A 154 6.56 9.35 -3.40
C MET A 154 7.96 9.03 -3.93
N SER A 155 8.95 9.84 -3.59
CA SER A 155 10.36 9.41 -3.72
C SER A 155 10.73 8.50 -2.55
N PRO A 156 11.69 7.55 -2.69
CA PRO A 156 12.05 6.64 -1.60
C PRO A 156 12.53 7.33 -0.32
N ASP A 157 13.11 8.52 -0.41
CA ASP A 157 13.56 9.32 0.73
C ASP A 157 12.45 10.20 1.35
N GLY A 158 11.22 10.13 0.81
CA GLY A 158 10.05 10.83 1.31
C GLY A 158 9.96 12.32 0.94
N LYS A 159 10.92 12.89 0.20
CA LYS A 159 10.98 14.35 -0.04
C LYS A 159 10.03 14.84 -1.13
N GLN A 160 9.81 14.03 -2.15
CA GLN A 160 8.81 14.26 -3.19
C GLN A 160 7.55 13.45 -2.88
N ARG A 161 6.39 14.12 -2.93
CA ARG A 161 5.06 13.53 -2.73
C ARG A 161 4.11 14.02 -3.82
N PHE A 162 3.49 13.08 -4.52
CA PHE A 162 2.45 13.31 -5.51
C PHE A 162 1.20 12.56 -5.05
N GLU A 163 0.14 13.30 -4.76
CA GLU A 163 -1.10 12.75 -4.22
C GLU A 163 -2.29 13.45 -4.86
N TYR A 164 -3.30 12.66 -5.20
CA TYR A 164 -4.55 13.20 -5.72
C TYR A 164 -5.70 12.29 -5.34
N THR A 165 -6.81 12.93 -4.97
CA THR A 165 -8.06 12.28 -4.61
C THR A 165 -9.14 12.65 -5.61
N PHE A 166 -9.84 11.66 -6.13
CA PHE A 166 -10.94 11.84 -7.07
C PHE A 166 -12.14 10.98 -6.68
N SER A 167 -13.34 11.51 -6.88
CA SER A 167 -14.59 10.80 -6.65
C SER A 167 -15.35 10.62 -7.96
N GLY A 168 -15.94 9.44 -8.17
CA GLY A 168 -16.73 9.13 -9.34
C GLY A 168 -17.47 7.80 -9.20
N GLN A 169 -18.28 7.45 -10.20
CA GLN A 169 -19.08 6.22 -10.17
C GLN A 169 -18.40 5.04 -10.89
N ASP A 170 -17.72 5.32 -12.01
CA ASP A 170 -16.97 4.31 -12.75
C ASP A 170 -15.58 4.12 -12.12
N PRO A 171 -15.28 2.94 -11.55
CA PRO A 171 -13.98 2.70 -10.92
C PRO A 171 -12.81 2.81 -11.90
N ILE A 172 -12.99 2.45 -13.17
CA ILE A 172 -11.93 2.56 -14.19
C ILE A 172 -11.66 4.04 -14.44
N GLN A 173 -12.71 4.85 -14.66
CA GLN A 173 -12.57 6.30 -14.83
C GLN A 173 -11.87 6.94 -13.62
N VAL A 174 -12.27 6.56 -12.40
CA VAL A 174 -11.70 7.08 -11.16
C VAL A 174 -10.20 6.78 -11.08
N GLY A 175 -9.78 5.54 -11.32
CA GLY A 175 -8.36 5.18 -11.34
C GLY A 175 -7.56 5.87 -12.47
N SER A 176 -8.18 6.01 -13.64
CA SER A 176 -7.56 6.66 -14.81
C SER A 176 -7.35 8.16 -14.57
N GLU A 177 -8.31 8.84 -13.95
CA GLU A 177 -8.23 10.27 -13.68
C GLU A 177 -7.11 10.59 -12.68
N VAL A 178 -7.00 9.80 -11.61
CA VAL A 178 -5.89 9.93 -10.65
C VAL A 178 -4.54 9.68 -11.34
N SER A 179 -4.45 8.66 -12.19
CA SER A 179 -3.23 8.38 -12.98
C SER A 179 -2.85 9.55 -13.88
N ARG A 180 -3.82 10.10 -14.62
CA ARG A 180 -3.64 11.23 -15.54
C ARG A 180 -3.11 12.45 -14.80
N VAL A 181 -3.72 12.79 -13.66
CA VAL A 181 -3.30 13.95 -12.85
C VAL A 181 -1.89 13.74 -12.31
N LEU A 182 -1.56 12.59 -11.71
CA LEU A 182 -0.23 12.35 -11.17
C LEU A 182 0.86 12.31 -12.26
N LYS A 183 0.56 11.75 -13.44
CA LYS A 183 1.46 11.82 -14.61
C LYS A 183 1.72 13.26 -15.03
N SER A 184 0.69 14.10 -15.08
CA SER A 184 0.84 15.52 -15.45
C SER A 184 1.71 16.31 -14.47
N GLN A 185 1.79 15.85 -13.21
CA GLN A 185 2.67 16.41 -12.19
C GLN A 185 4.11 15.84 -12.25
N GLY A 186 4.35 14.81 -13.06
CA GLY A 186 5.67 14.17 -13.23
C GLY A 186 5.96 13.03 -12.25
N ALA A 187 4.93 12.47 -11.60
CA ALA A 187 5.10 11.34 -10.67
C ALA A 187 5.63 10.06 -11.35
N ASP A 188 5.34 9.89 -12.64
CA ASP A 188 5.82 8.78 -13.49
C ASP A 188 7.35 8.72 -13.60
N LYS A 189 8.02 9.88 -13.52
CA LYS A 189 9.49 9.96 -13.56
C LYS A 189 10.14 9.23 -12.38
N ILE A 190 9.50 9.22 -11.20
CA ILE A 190 10.01 8.47 -10.05
C ILE A 190 9.95 6.97 -10.32
N ILE A 191 8.84 6.50 -10.89
CA ILE A 191 8.64 5.08 -11.21
C ILE A 191 9.64 4.64 -12.28
N GLN A 192 9.80 5.43 -13.35
CA GLN A 192 10.77 5.15 -14.42
C GLN A 192 12.19 5.04 -13.87
N ALA A 193 12.64 6.01 -13.07
CA ALA A 193 14.00 6.01 -12.51
C ALA A 193 14.28 4.81 -11.60
N LEU A 194 13.27 4.27 -10.91
CA LEU A 194 13.42 3.08 -10.06
C LEU A 194 13.42 1.79 -10.88
N ASN A 195 12.54 1.68 -11.88
CA ASN A 195 12.49 0.52 -12.76
C ASN A 195 13.77 0.39 -13.61
N GLU A 196 14.35 1.50 -14.08
CA GLU A 196 15.62 1.50 -14.81
C GLU A 196 16.81 1.04 -13.94
N LYS A 197 16.86 1.46 -12.68
CA LYS A 197 17.89 1.01 -11.74
C LYS A 197 17.81 -0.50 -11.47
N GLU A 198 16.62 -1.07 -11.47
CA GLU A 198 16.43 -2.53 -11.30
C GLU A 198 16.98 -3.29 -12.52
N VAL A 199 16.70 -2.82 -13.73
CA VAL A 199 17.23 -3.42 -14.97
C VAL A 199 18.76 -3.39 -15.00
N ILE A 200 19.38 -2.28 -14.59
CA ILE A 200 20.84 -2.14 -14.54
C ILE A 200 21.46 -3.06 -13.47
N MET A 201 20.76 -3.31 -12.36
CA MET A 201 21.28 -4.14 -11.27
C MET A 201 21.14 -5.65 -11.53
N LEU A 202 20.28 -6.04 -12.47
CA LEU A 202 20.04 -7.43 -12.89
C LEU A 202 20.78 -7.81 -14.19
N ALA A 203 21.41 -6.85 -14.87
CA ALA A 203 22.22 -7.05 -16.08
C ALA A 203 23.72 -7.15 -15.75
#